data_AF-A0A7V8SX33-F1
#
_entry.id   AF-A0A7V8SX33-F1
#
_cell.length_a   1.000
_cell.length_b   1.000
_cell.length_c   1.000
_cell.angle_alpha   90.00
_cell.angle_beta   90.00
_cell.angle_gamma   90.00
#
_symmetry.space_group_name_H-M   'P 1'
#
loop_
_entity.id
_entity.type
_entity.pdbx_description
1 polymer ?
#
loop_
_entity_poly.entity_id
_entity_poly.type
_entity_poly.pdbx_seq_one_letter_code
_entity_poly.pdbx_strand_id
1 'polypeptide(L)'
;MQLRTNLPGSRRLEFLHNAAIRTGVYTGICLSLVFTAWLVIANQVPFLERFAFERNVAAAGVFVFLAAVPVLRFLRWPGNLLAASMIAWMIFSVVYRILCLIYHGLGDWHSAFQVFMVGAVSYMMFTTLSWIAAIVRRARAEIAHPNRRAS
;
A
#
# COMPACT_ATOMS: atom_id res chain seq x y z
N MET A 1 -10.12 21.07 -34.99
CA MET A 1 -11.35 20.42 -34.50
C MET A 1 -10.93 19.14 -33.77
N GLN A 2 -10.80 19.18 -32.44
CA GLN A 2 -10.36 18.01 -31.65
C GLN A 2 -11.55 17.05 -31.50
N LEU A 3 -11.47 15.89 -32.16
CA LEU A 3 -12.38 14.77 -31.95
C LEU A 3 -12.19 14.22 -30.53
N ARG A 4 -12.97 14.74 -29.57
CA ARG A 4 -13.17 14.08 -28.27
C ARG A 4 -14.02 12.83 -28.48
N THR A 5 -13.38 11.72 -28.79
CA THR A 5 -14.01 10.40 -28.71
C THR A 5 -14.15 10.02 -27.23
N ASN A 6 -15.21 10.52 -26.58
CA ASN A 6 -15.68 10.00 -25.30
C ASN A 6 -16.31 8.62 -25.53
N LEU A 7 -15.49 7.60 -25.75
CA LEU A 7 -15.95 6.22 -25.75
C LEU A 7 -16.29 5.84 -24.30
N PRO A 8 -17.48 5.30 -24.01
CA PRO A 8 -17.89 4.97 -22.63
C PRO A 8 -17.02 3.91 -21.92
N GLY A 9 -16.03 3.33 -22.62
CA GLY A 9 -14.97 2.49 -22.04
C GLY A 9 -13.62 3.20 -21.77
N SER A 10 -13.36 4.38 -22.32
CA SER A 10 -12.04 5.05 -22.18
C SER A 10 -11.77 5.51 -20.74
N ARG A 11 -12.81 5.92 -19.99
CA ARG A 11 -12.69 6.25 -18.55
C ARG A 11 -12.20 5.09 -17.68
N ARG A 12 -12.55 3.83 -18.02
CA ARG A 12 -12.07 2.64 -17.28
C ARG A 12 -10.57 2.41 -17.49
N LEU A 13 -10.07 2.70 -18.69
CA LEU A 13 -8.64 2.62 -19.01
C LEU A 13 -7.85 3.83 -18.48
N GLU A 14 -8.44 5.03 -18.42
CA GLU A 14 -7.86 6.19 -17.74
C GLU A 14 -7.63 5.93 -16.23
N PHE A 15 -8.48 5.13 -15.59
CA PHE A 15 -8.30 4.74 -14.20
C PHE A 15 -7.01 3.95 -13.95
N LEU A 16 -6.55 3.14 -14.93
CA LEU A 16 -5.23 2.48 -14.89
C LEU A 16 -4.07 3.47 -15.10
N HIS A 17 -4.35 4.63 -15.70
CA HIS A 17 -3.39 5.72 -15.83
C HIS A 17 -3.20 6.51 -14.52
N ASN A 18 -4.14 6.38 -13.57
CA ASN A 18 -4.04 7.03 -12.27
C ASN A 18 -2.90 6.40 -11.45
N ALA A 19 -1.91 7.23 -11.13
CA ALA A 19 -0.70 6.82 -10.43
C ALA A 19 -0.99 6.16 -9.07
N ALA A 20 -2.06 6.55 -8.38
CA ALA A 20 -2.43 5.96 -7.09
C ALA A 20 -2.86 4.49 -7.25
N ILE A 21 -3.75 4.21 -8.20
CA ILE A 21 -4.23 2.85 -8.47
C ILE A 21 -3.09 1.97 -8.96
N ARG A 22 -2.30 2.44 -9.92
CA ARG A 22 -1.16 1.68 -10.44
C ARG A 22 -0.15 1.33 -9.33
N THR A 23 0.17 2.30 -8.48
CA THR A 23 1.07 2.07 -7.33
C THR A 23 0.46 1.08 -6.35
N GLY A 24 -0.83 1.23 -6.03
CA GLY A 24 -1.54 0.32 -5.14
C GLY A 24 -1.56 -1.11 -5.66
N VAL A 25 -1.90 -1.30 -6.94
CA VAL A 25 -1.93 -2.61 -7.59
C VAL A 25 -0.55 -3.27 -7.58
N TYR A 26 0.50 -2.57 -8.04
CA TYR A 26 1.85 -3.15 -8.04
C TYR A 26 2.34 -3.46 -6.63
N THR A 27 2.11 -2.56 -5.67
CA THR A 27 2.50 -2.79 -4.28
C THR A 27 1.77 -4.02 -3.71
N GLY A 28 0.46 -4.12 -3.92
CA GLY A 28 -0.35 -5.25 -3.47
C GLY A 28 0.14 -6.57 -4.05
N ILE A 29 0.38 -6.62 -5.37
CA ILE A 29 0.91 -7.82 -6.04
C ILE A 29 2.29 -8.18 -5.49
N CYS A 30 3.21 -7.23 -5.35
CA CYS A 30 4.55 -7.50 -4.82
C CYS A 30 4.49 -8.02 -3.37
N LEU A 31 3.67 -7.41 -2.50
CA LEU A 31 3.48 -7.88 -1.12
C LEU A 31 2.94 -9.31 -1.09
N SER A 32 1.93 -9.60 -1.92
CA SER A 32 1.35 -10.94 -2.05
C SER A 32 2.36 -11.98 -2.52
N LEU A 33 3.17 -11.66 -3.54
CA LEU A 33 4.19 -12.57 -4.05
C LEU A 33 5.29 -12.83 -3.00
N VAL A 34 5.79 -11.78 -2.36
CA VAL A 34 6.83 -11.91 -1.33
C VAL A 34 6.33 -12.74 -0.15
N PHE A 35 5.11 -12.48 0.33
CA PHE A 35 4.54 -13.22 1.44
C PHE A 35 4.27 -14.69 1.08
N THR A 36 3.76 -14.95 -0.14
CA THR A 36 3.56 -16.32 -0.65
C THR A 36 4.90 -17.05 -0.75
N ALA A 37 5.91 -16.43 -1.34
CA ALA A 37 7.25 -17.00 -1.45
C ALA A 37 7.84 -17.30 -0.07
N TRP A 38 7.68 -16.39 0.89
CA TRP A 38 8.11 -16.61 2.27
C TRP A 38 7.39 -17.82 2.88
N LEU A 39 6.08 -17.97 2.71
CA LEU A 39 5.34 -19.15 3.19
C LEU A 39 5.84 -20.44 2.56
N VAL A 40 6.05 -20.46 1.24
CA VAL A 40 6.56 -21.65 0.54
C VAL A 40 7.92 -22.03 1.09
N ILE A 41 8.85 -21.08 1.18
CA ILE A 41 10.20 -21.31 1.72
C ILE A 41 10.12 -21.76 3.18
N ALA A 42 9.22 -21.17 3.97
CA ALA A 42 9.07 -21.48 5.38
C ALA A 42 8.58 -22.91 5.64
N ASN A 43 7.73 -23.44 4.75
CA ASN A 43 7.14 -24.76 4.92
C ASN A 43 7.86 -25.88 4.14
N GLN A 44 8.57 -25.55 3.07
CA GLN A 44 9.16 -26.55 2.15
C GLN A 44 10.67 -26.74 2.32
N VAL A 45 11.37 -25.84 3.03
CA VAL A 45 12.84 -25.86 3.13
C VAL A 45 13.27 -26.03 4.59
N PRO A 46 13.25 -27.27 5.14
CA PRO A 46 13.61 -27.55 6.54
C PRO A 46 15.09 -27.21 6.85
N PHE A 47 15.96 -27.19 5.84
CA PHE A 47 17.35 -26.77 5.99
C PHE A 47 17.52 -25.33 6.51
N LEU A 48 16.52 -24.47 6.28
CA LEU A 48 16.51 -23.08 6.73
C LEU A 48 15.94 -22.91 8.16
N GLU A 49 15.55 -23.98 8.85
CA GLU A 49 15.04 -23.90 10.23
C GLU A 49 16.09 -23.33 11.19
N ARG A 50 17.36 -23.70 11.02
CA ARG A 50 18.48 -23.12 11.77
C ARG A 50 18.64 -21.61 11.58
N PHE A 51 18.11 -21.07 10.49
CA PHE A 51 18.10 -19.65 10.15
C PHE A 51 16.68 -19.06 10.18
N ALA A 52 15.74 -19.69 10.90
CA ALA A 52 14.33 -19.28 10.91
C ALA A 52 14.18 -17.81 11.32
N PHE A 53 14.97 -17.36 12.30
CA PHE A 53 15.00 -15.96 12.72
C PHE A 53 15.47 -15.03 11.60
N GLU A 54 16.64 -15.30 11.01
CA GLU A 54 17.22 -14.46 9.94
C GLU A 54 16.32 -14.39 8.71
N ARG A 55 15.76 -15.53 8.29
CA ARG A 55 14.80 -15.62 7.18
C ARG A 55 13.57 -14.77 7.45
N ASN A 56 13.01 -14.85 8.66
CA ASN A 56 11.80 -14.12 9.02
C ASN A 56 12.08 -12.61 9.14
N VAL A 57 13.22 -12.21 9.69
CA VAL A 57 13.64 -10.80 9.74
C VAL A 57 13.87 -10.25 8.33
N ALA A 58 14.54 -11.01 7.46
CA ALA A 58 14.75 -10.61 6.06
C ALA A 58 13.42 -10.45 5.32
N ALA A 59 12.51 -11.42 5.44
CA ALA A 59 11.19 -11.34 4.82
C ALA A 59 10.36 -10.17 5.37
N ALA A 60 10.38 -9.96 6.69
CA ALA A 60 9.71 -8.81 7.32
C ALA A 60 10.29 -7.49 6.82
N GLY A 61 11.62 -7.39 6.69
CA GLY A 61 12.29 -6.21 6.15
C GLY A 61 11.86 -5.89 4.71
N VAL A 62 11.85 -6.90 3.83
CA VAL A 62 11.36 -6.73 2.45
C VAL A 62 9.88 -6.34 2.42
N PHE A 63 9.06 -6.96 3.28
CA PHE A 63 7.63 -6.67 3.36
C PHE A 63 7.37 -5.23 3.80
N VAL A 64 8.07 -4.75 4.85
CA VAL A 64 7.99 -3.36 5.33
C VAL A 64 8.47 -2.39 4.25
N PHE A 65 9.58 -2.70 3.58
CA PHE A 65 10.12 -1.87 2.50
C PHE A 65 9.10 -1.69 1.37
N LEU A 66 8.45 -2.78 0.93
CA LEU A 66 7.40 -2.71 -0.10
C LEU A 66 6.15 -1.99 0.41
N ALA A 67 5.72 -2.25 1.64
CA ALA A 67 4.58 -1.57 2.27
C ALA A 67 4.80 -0.05 2.42
N ALA A 68 6.05 0.39 2.53
CA ALA A 68 6.39 1.81 2.58
C ALA A 68 6.26 2.52 1.21
N VAL A 69 6.19 1.80 0.09
CA VAL A 69 6.18 2.39 -1.27
C VAL A 69 5.06 3.43 -1.46
N PRO A 70 3.78 3.14 -1.15
CA PRO A 70 2.70 4.12 -1.28
C PRO A 70 2.93 5.33 -0.37
N VAL A 71 3.41 5.09 0.87
CA VAL A 71 3.72 6.12 1.86
C VAL A 71 4.73 7.08 1.28
N LEU A 72 5.92 6.60 0.93
CA LEU A 72 7.01 7.41 0.40
C LEU A 72 6.63 8.14 -0.89
N ARG A 73 5.88 7.49 -1.79
CA ARG A 73 5.46 8.07 -3.07
C ARG A 73 4.44 9.20 -2.91
N PHE A 74 3.51 9.08 -1.95
CA PHE A 74 2.37 9.98 -1.80
C PHE A 74 2.34 10.76 -0.48
N LEU A 75 3.48 10.90 0.22
CA LEU A 75 3.62 11.70 1.45
C LEU A 75 3.05 13.13 1.37
N ARG A 76 2.95 13.71 0.17
CA ARG A 76 2.43 15.07 -0.07
C ARG A 76 0.99 15.10 -0.56
N TRP A 77 0.41 13.94 -0.85
CA TRP A 77 -0.89 13.77 -1.50
C TRP A 77 -1.71 12.75 -0.71
N PRO A 78 -2.25 13.13 0.46
CA PRO A 78 -2.86 12.18 1.41
C PRO A 78 -4.02 11.39 0.80
N GLY A 79 -4.82 11.98 -0.09
CA GLY A 79 -5.87 11.24 -0.80
C GLY A 79 -5.33 10.12 -1.69
N ASN A 80 -4.25 10.38 -2.43
CA ASN A 80 -3.60 9.37 -3.27
C ASN A 80 -2.90 8.30 -2.43
N LEU A 81 -2.32 8.69 -1.29
CA LEU A 81 -1.74 7.77 -0.32
C LEU A 81 -2.78 6.77 0.18
N LEU A 82 -3.92 7.27 0.69
CA LEU A 82 -4.99 6.42 1.19
C LEU A 82 -5.49 5.47 0.11
N ALA A 83 -5.80 5.99 -1.08
CA ALA A 83 -6.30 5.17 -2.19
C ALA A 83 -5.29 4.08 -2.60
N ALA A 84 -4.03 4.43 -2.81
CA ALA A 84 -2.98 3.49 -3.20
C ALA A 84 -2.77 2.41 -2.13
N SER A 85 -2.67 2.83 -0.86
CA SER A 85 -2.47 1.92 0.26
C SER A 85 -3.65 0.99 0.50
N MET A 86 -4.89 1.49 0.40
CA MET A 86 -6.10 0.65 0.53
C MET A 86 -6.19 -0.39 -0.57
N ILE A 87 -5.90 0.00 -1.83
CA ILE A 87 -5.88 -0.95 -2.95
C ILE A 87 -4.81 -2.03 -2.74
N ALA A 88 -3.59 -1.62 -2.35
CA ALA A 88 -2.50 -2.57 -2.08
C ALA A 88 -2.88 -3.57 -0.99
N TRP A 89 -3.40 -3.07 0.13
CA TRP A 89 -3.71 -3.91 1.29
C TRP A 89 -4.94 -4.79 1.08
N MET A 90 -5.92 -4.31 0.30
CA MET A 90 -7.08 -5.10 -0.10
C MET A 90 -6.65 -6.30 -0.96
N ILE A 91 -5.81 -6.09 -1.98
CA ILE A 91 -5.25 -7.17 -2.81
C ILE A 91 -4.50 -8.17 -1.93
N PHE A 92 -3.62 -7.67 -1.06
CA PHE A 92 -2.87 -8.51 -0.13
C PHE A 92 -3.79 -9.35 0.76
N SER A 93 -4.84 -8.75 1.33
CA SER A 93 -5.78 -9.42 2.23
C SER A 93 -6.63 -10.48 1.52
N VAL A 94 -6.98 -10.27 0.25
CA VAL A 94 -7.66 -11.28 -0.58
C VAL A 94 -6.73 -12.46 -0.84
N VAL A 95 -5.47 -12.22 -1.20
CA VAL A 95 -4.49 -13.29 -1.39
C VAL A 95 -4.23 -14.02 -0.07
N TYR A 96 -4.11 -13.30 1.04
CA TYR A 96 -3.97 -13.88 2.37
C TYR A 96 -5.15 -14.81 2.70
N ARG A 97 -6.38 -14.43 2.37
CA ARG A 97 -7.57 -15.29 2.54
C ARG A 97 -7.45 -16.59 1.75
N ILE A 98 -6.97 -16.52 0.51
CA ILE A 98 -6.74 -17.72 -0.33
C ILE A 98 -5.65 -18.60 0.30
N LEU A 99 -4.57 -18.00 0.79
CA LEU A 99 -3.49 -18.73 1.46
C LEU A 99 -3.94 -19.42 2.75
N CYS A 100 -4.86 -18.84 3.53
CA CYS A 100 -5.46 -19.50 4.70
C CYS A 100 -6.20 -20.80 4.34
N LEU A 101 -6.72 -20.94 3.11
CA LEU A 101 -7.36 -22.18 2.65
C LEU A 101 -6.34 -23.29 2.38
N ILE A 102 -5.08 -22.93 2.11
CA ILE A 102 -3.99 -23.87 1.82
C ILE A 102 -3.21 -24.17 3.12
N TYR A 103 -2.91 -23.12 3.89
CA TYR A 103 -2.17 -23.17 5.15
C TYR A 103 -3.12 -22.90 6.31
N HIS A 104 -3.77 -23.93 6.82
CA HIS A 104 -4.80 -23.80 7.87
C HIS A 104 -4.31 -23.07 9.13
N GLY A 105 -3.08 -23.38 9.60
CA GLY A 105 -2.50 -22.72 10.78
C GLY A 105 -2.29 -21.20 10.63
N LEU A 106 -2.34 -20.67 9.41
CA LEU A 106 -2.28 -19.23 9.16
C LEU A 106 -3.56 -18.52 9.61
N GLY A 107 -4.72 -19.16 9.39
CA GLY A 107 -6.02 -18.61 9.74
C GLY A 107 -6.30 -18.58 11.24
N ASP A 108 -5.63 -19.45 12.01
CA ASP A 108 -5.74 -19.49 13.47
C ASP A 108 -5.02 -18.32 14.14
N TRP A 109 -3.99 -17.78 13.48
CA TRP A 109 -3.21 -16.66 14.01
C TRP A 109 -3.92 -15.32 13.77
N HIS A 110 -4.28 -15.05 12.51
CA HIS A 110 -5.07 -13.87 12.16
C HIS A 110 -6.09 -14.21 11.08
N SER A 111 -7.34 -13.79 11.29
CA SER A 111 -8.34 -13.83 10.23
C SER A 111 -7.96 -12.82 9.13
N ALA A 112 -8.27 -13.14 7.87
CA ALA A 112 -8.05 -12.22 6.74
C ALA A 112 -8.70 -10.84 6.95
N PHE A 113 -9.83 -10.79 7.66
CA PHE A 113 -10.46 -9.53 8.03
C PHE A 113 -9.61 -8.74 9.05
N GLN A 114 -9.01 -9.41 10.04
CA GLN A 114 -8.10 -8.76 10.98
C GLN A 114 -6.87 -8.22 10.25
N VAL A 115 -6.28 -8.99 9.34
CA VAL A 115 -5.16 -8.54 8.51
C VAL A 115 -5.54 -7.30 7.70
N PHE A 116 -6.73 -7.30 7.09
CA PHE A 116 -7.25 -6.13 6.39
C PHE A 116 -7.37 -4.91 7.32
N MET A 117 -7.99 -5.09 8.49
CA MET A 117 -8.17 -4.02 9.48
C MET A 117 -6.84 -3.45 9.97
N VAL A 118 -5.84 -4.29 10.22
CA VAL A 118 -4.50 -3.86 10.64
C VAL A 118 -3.89 -2.89 9.64
N GLY A 119 -3.90 -3.22 8.34
CA GLY A 119 -3.38 -2.30 7.33
C GLY A 119 -4.27 -1.10 7.10
N ALA A 120 -5.60 -1.27 7.13
CA ALA A 120 -6.53 -0.15 6.99
C ALA A 120 -6.27 0.92 8.05
N VAL A 121 -6.20 0.53 9.32
CA VAL A 121 -5.90 1.43 10.44
C VAL A 121 -4.49 2.01 10.32
N SER A 122 -3.49 1.18 10.03
CA SER A 122 -2.10 1.64 9.90
C SER A 122 -1.94 2.71 8.82
N TYR A 123 -2.47 2.47 7.62
CA TYR A 123 -2.38 3.44 6.54
C TYR A 123 -3.27 4.66 6.75
N MET A 124 -4.42 4.53 7.44
CA MET A 124 -5.21 5.69 7.86
C MET A 124 -4.43 6.59 8.81
N MET A 125 -3.66 6.02 9.75
CA MET A 125 -2.77 6.80 10.62
C MET A 125 -1.72 7.55 9.80
N PHE A 126 -0.98 6.88 8.92
CA PHE A 126 0.01 7.54 8.05
C PHE A 126 -0.60 8.60 7.15
N THR A 127 -1.78 8.34 6.60
CA THR A 127 -2.54 9.30 5.79
C THR A 127 -2.89 10.54 6.59
N THR A 128 -3.38 10.35 7.82
CA THR A 128 -3.76 11.45 8.71
C THR A 128 -2.55 12.31 9.05
N LEU A 129 -1.42 11.70 9.39
CA LEU A 129 -0.17 12.42 9.65
C LEU A 129 0.31 13.19 8.41
N SER A 130 0.26 12.56 7.22
CA SER A 130 0.59 13.21 5.95
C SER A 130 -0.32 14.42 5.67
N TRP A 131 -1.62 14.29 5.98
CA TRP A 131 -2.61 15.35 5.81
C TRP A 131 -2.35 16.53 6.75
N ILE A 132 -2.10 16.26 8.04
CA ILE A 132 -1.71 17.29 9.03
C ILE A 132 -0.44 18.01 8.55
N ALA A 133 0.58 17.28 8.13
CA ALA A 133 1.82 17.86 7.60
C ALA A 133 1.58 18.71 6.33
N ALA A 134 0.59 18.36 5.51
CA ALA A 134 0.20 19.17 4.35
C ALA A 134 -0.48 20.48 4.77
N ILE A 135 -1.36 20.46 5.78
CA ILE A 135 -2.01 21.66 6.34
C ILE A 135 -0.97 22.60 6.93
N VAL A 136 -0.07 22.09 7.78
CA VAL A 136 0.98 22.90 8.43
C VAL A 136 1.87 23.58 7.39
N ARG A 137 2.24 22.86 6.32
CA ARG A 137 3.04 23.45 5.22
C ARG A 137 2.31 24.55 4.47
N ARG A 138 1.01 24.38 4.21
CA ARG A 138 0.19 25.41 3.55
C ARG A 138 0.08 26.66 4.41
N ALA A 139 -0.22 26.51 5.69
CA ALA A 139 -0.29 27.62 6.62
C ALA A 139 1.04 28.39 6.71
N ARG A 140 2.18 27.68 6.77
CA ARG A 140 3.51 28.32 6.76
C ARG A 140 3.79 29.07 5.46
N ALA A 141 3.38 28.54 4.32
CA ALA A 141 3.58 29.19 3.02
C ALA A 141 2.77 30.48 2.88
N GLU A 142 1.55 30.52 3.44
CA GLU A 142 0.71 31.73 3.47
C GLU A 142 1.30 32.81 4.37
N ILE A 143 1.80 32.44 5.55
CA ILE A 143 2.47 33.38 6.47
C ILE A 143 3.77 33.94 5.87
N ALA A 144 4.51 33.14 5.08
CA ALA A 144 5.77 33.55 4.47
C ALA A 144 5.61 34.50 3.26
N HIS A 145 4.41 34.62 2.66
CA HIS A 145 4.16 35.47 1.49
C HIS A 145 3.01 36.49 1.69
N PRO A 146 3.15 37.44 2.62
CA PRO A 146 2.11 38.46 2.83
C PRO A 146 2.10 39.55 1.73
N ASN A 147 3.17 39.73 0.95
CA ASN A 147 3.45 41.01 0.27
C ASN A 147 3.40 41.00 -1.28
N ARG A 148 2.48 40.26 -1.91
CA ARG A 148 2.30 40.28 -3.39
C ARG A 148 0.90 40.69 -3.88
N ARG A 149 -0.01 41.09 -2.98
CA ARG A 149 -1.36 41.56 -3.35
C ARG A 149 -1.57 43.07 -3.17
N ALA A 150 -0.49 43.82 -2.95
CA ALA A 150 -0.50 45.28 -2.84
C ALA A 150 0.49 45.89 -3.83
N SER A 151 0.27 45.67 -5.14
CA SER A 151 0.81 46.52 -6.21
C SER A 151 -0.13 46.49 -7.40
#